data_AF-A2U3R6-F1
#
_entry.id   AF-A2U3R6-F1
#
_cell.length_a   1.000
_cell.length_b   1.000
_cell.length_c   1.000
_cell.angle_alpha   90.00
_cell.angle_beta   90.00
_cell.angle_gamma   90.00
#
_symmetry.space_group_name_H-M   'P 1'
#
loop_
_entity.id
_entity.type
_entity.pdbx_description
1 polymer ?
#
loop_
_entity_poly.entity_id
_entity_poly.type
_entity_poly.pdbx_seq_one_letter_code
_entity_poly.pdbx_strand_id
1 'polypeptide(L)'
;MITLCIALISYIGFAQSKNIALKENYNYNSQVKLTSLSFDVNSVDELKDIDWKEIKSIFETNGEEDMIKMSFAINMNKQKSKNVKIAGKFSVEGKTEDIDSLIKKSKKGIKGLIKVYNKYQNK
;
A
#
# COMPACT_ATOMS: atom_id res chain seq x y z
N MET A 1 4.52 -16.43 -65.49
CA MET A 1 5.53 -16.93 -64.54
C MET A 1 6.47 -15.81 -64.04
N ILE A 2 5.96 -14.58 -63.79
CA ILE A 2 6.78 -13.48 -63.23
C ILE A 2 6.06 -12.76 -62.08
N THR A 3 4.74 -12.93 -61.92
CA THR A 3 3.98 -12.32 -60.83
C THR A 3 4.09 -13.03 -59.48
N LEU A 4 4.73 -14.20 -59.40
CA LEU A 4 4.82 -14.99 -58.17
C LEU A 4 6.07 -14.69 -57.30
N CYS A 5 7.02 -13.88 -57.80
CA CYS A 5 8.30 -13.70 -57.11
C CYS A 5 8.38 -12.44 -56.21
N ILE A 6 7.38 -11.55 -56.25
CA ILE A 6 7.45 -10.28 -55.49
C ILE A 6 6.82 -10.39 -54.09
N ALA A 7 6.11 -11.48 -53.78
CA ALA A 7 5.40 -11.63 -52.50
C ALA A 7 6.24 -12.12 -51.32
N LEU A 8 7.55 -12.35 -51.48
CA LEU A 8 8.40 -12.93 -50.42
C LEU A 8 9.34 -11.95 -49.71
N ILE A 9 9.42 -10.68 -50.14
CA ILE A 9 10.39 -9.71 -49.57
C ILE A 9 9.78 -8.89 -48.40
N SER A 10 8.48 -8.96 -48.16
CA SER A 10 7.81 -8.14 -47.14
C SER A 10 7.87 -8.67 -45.69
N TYR A 11 8.54 -9.79 -45.42
CA TYR A 11 8.53 -10.40 -44.08
C TYR A 11 9.78 -10.16 -43.20
N ILE A 12 10.80 -9.41 -43.64
CA ILE A 12 12.01 -9.15 -42.84
C ILE A 12 11.95 -7.76 -42.14
N GLY A 13 10.75 -7.23 -41.96
CA GLY A 13 10.55 -5.83 -41.58
C GLY A 13 10.17 -5.52 -40.13
N PHE A 14 10.11 -6.47 -39.18
CA PHE A 14 9.83 -6.15 -37.77
C PHE A 14 10.50 -7.12 -36.80
N ALA A 15 11.82 -7.08 -36.74
CA ALA A 15 12.57 -7.53 -35.58
C ALA A 15 13.60 -6.47 -35.20
N GLN A 16 13.16 -5.22 -35.01
CA GLN A 16 13.89 -4.34 -34.11
C GLN A 16 13.70 -4.93 -32.70
N SER A 17 14.59 -5.85 -32.32
CA SER A 17 14.87 -6.06 -30.92
C SER A 17 15.37 -4.72 -30.43
N LYS A 18 14.49 -3.97 -29.79
CA LYS A 18 14.85 -2.80 -29.03
C LYS A 18 15.81 -3.34 -27.98
N ASN A 19 17.12 -3.28 -28.26
CA ASN A 19 18.13 -3.24 -27.25
C ASN A 19 17.83 -1.96 -26.47
N ILE A 20 16.84 -2.06 -25.57
CA ILE A 20 16.82 -1.24 -24.40
C ILE A 20 18.11 -1.66 -23.73
N ALA A 21 19.20 -0.96 -24.06
CA ALA A 21 20.26 -0.78 -23.10
C ALA A 21 19.52 -0.24 -21.88
N LEU A 22 19.16 -1.14 -20.98
CA LEU A 22 18.85 -0.78 -19.62
C LEU A 22 20.12 -0.09 -19.19
N LYS A 23 20.15 1.23 -19.34
CA LYS A 23 21.10 2.05 -18.61
C LYS A 23 20.73 1.74 -17.18
N GLU A 24 21.46 0.80 -16.61
CA GLU A 24 21.43 0.45 -15.20
C GLU A 24 21.89 1.69 -14.43
N ASN A 25 21.03 2.69 -14.38
CA ASN A 25 21.04 3.72 -13.36
C ASN A 25 20.44 3.08 -12.10
N TYR A 26 21.03 1.97 -11.64
CA TYR A 26 20.84 1.56 -10.28
C TYR A 26 21.61 2.57 -9.44
N ASN A 27 20.88 3.61 -9.05
CA ASN A 27 21.33 4.54 -8.05
C ASN A 27 21.37 3.78 -6.72
N TYR A 28 22.51 3.14 -6.41
CA TYR A 28 22.75 2.47 -5.13
C TYR A 28 22.64 3.45 -3.92
N ASN A 29 22.45 4.75 -4.17
CA ASN A 29 22.17 5.78 -3.16
C ASN A 29 20.68 6.20 -3.09
N SER A 30 19.74 5.49 -3.75
CA SER A 30 18.32 5.79 -3.54
C SER A 30 17.88 5.25 -2.19
N GLN A 31 17.94 6.10 -1.16
CA GLN A 31 17.37 5.83 0.15
C GLN A 31 15.88 5.49 -0.05
N VAL A 32 15.49 4.25 0.23
CA VAL A 32 14.10 3.81 0.08
C VAL A 32 13.28 4.51 1.16
N LYS A 33 12.42 5.42 0.72
CA LYS A 33 11.50 6.14 1.60
C LYS A 33 10.18 5.38 1.67
N LEU A 34 9.75 5.02 2.88
CA LEU A 34 8.42 4.46 3.07
C LEU A 34 7.47 5.56 3.50
N THR A 35 6.57 6.01 2.63
CA THR A 35 5.66 7.13 2.94
C THR A 35 4.26 6.67 3.33
N SER A 36 3.96 5.37 3.25
CA SER A 36 2.63 4.85 3.55
C SER A 36 2.70 3.43 4.11
N LEU A 37 1.90 3.19 5.15
CA LEU A 37 1.68 1.87 5.74
C LEU A 37 0.18 1.65 5.93
N SER A 38 -0.32 0.47 5.57
CA SER A 38 -1.75 0.15 5.64
C SER A 38 -1.98 -1.19 6.33
N PHE A 39 -2.85 -1.17 7.34
CA PHE A 39 -3.36 -2.35 8.04
C PHE A 39 -4.78 -2.60 7.57
N ASP A 40 -4.99 -3.70 6.84
CA ASP A 40 -6.30 -4.19 6.44
C ASP A 40 -6.50 -5.57 7.06
N VAL A 41 -7.27 -5.61 8.16
CA VAL A 41 -7.34 -6.79 9.04
C VAL A 41 -8.75 -7.34 9.14
N ASN A 42 -8.89 -8.57 9.62
CA ASN A 42 -10.17 -9.27 9.68
C ASN A 42 -10.73 -9.37 11.10
N SER A 43 -9.91 -9.05 12.11
CA SER A 43 -10.27 -9.14 13.52
C SER A 43 -9.86 -7.90 14.31
N VAL A 44 -10.53 -7.70 15.45
CA VAL A 44 -10.20 -6.62 16.40
C VAL A 44 -8.84 -6.87 17.06
N ASP A 45 -8.45 -8.13 17.26
CA ASP A 45 -7.22 -8.46 17.97
C ASP A 45 -5.98 -8.13 17.14
N GLU A 46 -6.03 -8.35 15.82
CA GLU A 46 -4.97 -7.88 14.90
C GLU A 46 -4.72 -6.36 14.99
N LEU A 47 -5.75 -5.54 15.25
CA LEU A 47 -5.56 -4.10 15.47
C LEU A 47 -4.96 -3.76 16.85
N LYS A 48 -5.18 -4.61 17.87
CA LYS A 48 -4.63 -4.41 19.21
C LYS A 48 -3.17 -4.82 19.29
N ASP A 49 -2.78 -5.81 18.48
CA ASP A 49 -1.46 -6.43 18.50
C ASP A 49 -0.44 -5.70 17.61
N ILE A 50 -0.79 -4.55 17.05
CA ILE A 50 0.12 -3.71 16.28
C ILE A 50 1.33 -3.30 17.15
N ASP A 51 2.53 -3.70 16.71
CA ASP A 51 3.78 -3.29 17.33
C ASP A 51 4.17 -1.87 16.91
N TRP A 52 3.88 -0.91 17.77
CA TRP A 52 4.17 0.50 17.55
C TRP A 52 5.67 0.83 17.49
N LYS A 53 6.55 -0.03 18.03
CA LYS A 53 8.00 0.15 17.88
C LYS A 53 8.43 -0.21 16.47
N GLU A 54 7.89 -1.29 15.92
CA GLU A 54 8.12 -1.69 14.53
C GLU A 54 7.64 -0.60 13.56
N ILE A 55 6.42 -0.07 13.77
CA ILE A 55 5.89 1.08 13.02
C ILE A 55 6.89 2.24 12.98
N LYS A 56 7.48 2.59 14.14
CA LYS A 56 8.43 3.69 14.24
C LYS A 56 9.68 3.38 13.41
N SER A 57 10.25 2.19 13.57
CA SER A 57 11.44 1.75 12.86
C SER A 57 11.28 1.74 11.33
N ILE A 58 10.09 1.41 10.84
CA ILE A 58 9.77 1.42 9.41
C ILE A 58 9.91 2.83 8.80
N PHE A 59 9.62 3.89 9.56
CA PHE A 59 9.70 5.27 9.09
C PHE A 59 11.03 5.96 9.43
N GLU A 60 11.94 5.31 10.18
CA GLU A 60 13.23 5.89 10.61
C GLU A 60 14.17 6.22 9.45
N THR A 61 13.99 5.59 8.27
CA THR A 61 14.81 5.88 7.08
C THR A 61 14.36 7.12 6.31
N ASN A 62 13.22 7.71 6.68
CA ASN A 62 12.71 8.92 6.06
C ASN A 62 13.35 10.18 6.68
N GLY A 63 13.37 11.27 5.91
CA GLY A 63 13.68 12.59 6.45
C GLY A 63 12.57 13.12 7.34
N GLU A 64 12.93 13.98 8.30
CA GLU A 64 12.00 14.55 9.29
C GLU A 64 10.76 15.20 8.66
N GLU A 65 10.97 15.94 7.57
CA GLU A 65 9.95 16.66 6.80
C GLU A 65 9.15 15.77 5.84
N ASP A 66 9.55 14.50 5.65
CA ASP A 66 8.84 13.60 4.75
C ASP A 66 7.44 13.28 5.31
N MET A 67 6.44 13.42 4.45
CA MET A 67 5.05 13.09 4.78
C MET A 67 4.86 11.57 4.81
N ILE A 68 4.30 11.09 5.92
CA ILE A 68 3.95 9.68 6.13
C ILE A 68 2.46 9.51 6.41
N LYS A 69 1.92 8.38 5.97
CA LYS A 69 0.52 8.02 6.12
C LYS A 69 0.37 6.63 6.74
N MET A 70 -0.47 6.53 7.76
CA MET A 70 -0.87 5.25 8.34
C MET A 70 -2.38 5.05 8.15
N SER A 71 -2.77 3.97 7.49
CA SER A 71 -4.18 3.64 7.24
C SER A 71 -4.57 2.36 7.97
N PHE A 72 -5.77 2.34 8.54
CA PHE A 72 -6.29 1.20 9.29
C PHE A 72 -7.70 0.89 8.83
N ALA A 73 -7.97 -0.37 8.54
CA ALA A 73 -9.27 -0.88 8.15
C ALA A 73 -9.55 -2.21 8.87
N ILE A 74 -10.82 -2.45 9.20
CA ILE A 74 -11.29 -3.73 9.73
C ILE A 74 -12.44 -4.25 8.87
N ASN A 75 -12.24 -5.45 8.32
CA ASN A 75 -13.20 -6.10 7.44
C ASN A 75 -14.33 -6.75 8.22
N MET A 76 -15.51 -6.74 7.61
CA MET A 76 -16.65 -7.52 8.09
C MET A 76 -16.53 -8.95 7.59
N ASN A 77 -16.83 -9.91 8.46
CA ASN A 77 -17.03 -11.28 8.02
C ASN A 77 -18.24 -11.31 7.07
N LYS A 78 -18.01 -11.78 5.83
CA LYS A 78 -19.04 -11.89 4.78
C LYS A 78 -20.28 -12.66 5.21
N GLN A 79 -20.17 -13.55 6.19
CA GLN A 79 -21.30 -14.31 6.73
C GLN A 79 -22.26 -13.45 7.56
N LYS A 80 -21.76 -12.38 8.20
CA LYS A 80 -22.56 -11.53 9.10
C LYS A 80 -23.13 -10.28 8.43
N SER A 81 -22.54 -9.82 7.32
CA SER A 81 -23.08 -8.68 6.57
C SER A 81 -23.00 -8.91 5.06
N LYS A 82 -24.16 -9.09 4.43
CA LYS A 82 -24.25 -9.27 2.97
C LYS A 82 -23.93 -7.98 2.20
N ASN A 83 -24.11 -6.81 2.83
CA ASN A 83 -24.03 -5.51 2.18
C ASN A 83 -22.83 -4.66 2.63
N VAL A 84 -22.16 -4.99 3.74
CA VAL A 84 -21.03 -4.22 4.27
C VAL A 84 -19.77 -5.08 4.27
N LYS A 85 -18.79 -4.71 3.45
CA LYS A 85 -17.48 -5.40 3.36
C LYS A 85 -16.46 -4.90 4.38
N ILE A 86 -16.50 -3.61 4.71
CA ILE A 86 -15.58 -2.95 5.65
C ILE A 86 -16.42 -2.34 6.77
N ALA A 87 -16.13 -2.70 8.03
CA ALA A 87 -16.86 -2.13 9.17
C ALA A 87 -16.47 -0.67 9.43
N GLY A 88 -15.20 -0.35 9.19
CA GLY A 88 -14.69 1.01 9.24
C GLY A 88 -13.26 1.10 8.74
N LYS A 89 -12.88 2.29 8.29
CA LYS A 89 -11.51 2.64 7.91
C LYS A 89 -11.20 4.08 8.29
N PHE A 90 -9.94 4.37 8.61
CA PHE A 90 -9.44 5.74 8.75
C PHE A 90 -7.94 5.79 8.42
N SER A 91 -7.43 7.00 8.21
CA SER A 91 -5.99 7.24 8.07
C SER A 91 -5.56 8.43 8.91
N VAL A 92 -4.31 8.43 9.35
CA VAL A 92 -3.61 9.59 9.88
C VAL A 92 -2.41 9.91 9.01
N GLU A 93 -2.13 11.19 8.86
CA GLU A 93 -1.09 11.68 7.96
C GLU A 93 -0.42 12.89 8.61
N GLY A 94 0.88 13.04 8.37
CA GLY A 94 1.71 14.11 8.91
C GLY A 94 3.18 13.87 8.60
N LYS A 95 4.06 14.73 9.12
CA LYS A 95 5.50 14.58 8.94
C LYS A 95 6.07 13.42 9.74
N THR A 96 7.25 12.94 9.34
CA THR A 96 7.96 11.85 10.03
C THR A 96 8.39 12.28 11.44
N GLU A 97 8.80 13.54 11.64
CA GLU A 97 9.12 14.08 12.97
C GLU A 97 7.96 13.97 13.97
N ASP A 98 6.72 13.98 13.47
CA ASP A 98 5.50 13.89 14.27
C ASP A 98 5.07 12.44 14.57
N ILE A 99 5.89 11.43 14.28
CA ILE A 99 5.51 10.00 14.35
C ILE A 99 4.85 9.61 15.67
N ASP A 100 5.33 10.10 16.82
CA ASP A 100 4.76 9.77 18.13
C ASP A 100 3.35 10.35 18.31
N SER A 101 3.11 11.56 17.77
CA SER A 101 1.79 12.20 17.72
C SER A 101 0.84 11.45 16.79
N LEU A 102 1.34 11.04 15.62
CA LEU A 102 0.59 10.23 14.67
C LEU A 102 0.22 8.87 15.26
N ILE A 103 1.14 8.17 15.93
CA ILE A 103 0.87 6.92 16.67
C ILE A 103 -0.22 7.13 17.72
N LYS A 104 -0.19 8.24 18.47
CA LYS A 104 -1.22 8.55 19.47
C LYS A 104 -2.60 8.77 18.82
N LYS A 105 -2.66 9.43 17.66
CA LYS A 105 -3.89 9.59 16.87
C LYS A 105 -4.37 8.24 16.32
N SER A 106 -3.48 7.40 15.79
CA SER A 106 -3.78 6.04 15.31
C SER A 106 -4.41 5.19 16.41
N LYS A 107 -3.81 5.13 17.60
CA LYS A 107 -4.36 4.39 18.75
C LYS A 107 -5.77 4.84 19.13
N LYS A 108 -6.06 6.15 19.07
CA LYS A 108 -7.42 6.68 19.30
C LYS A 108 -8.39 6.28 18.17
N GLY A 109 -7.96 6.38 16.92
CA GLY A 109 -8.75 5.97 15.75
C GLY A 109 -9.09 4.48 15.77
N ILE A 110 -8.14 3.61 16.14
CA ILE A 110 -8.35 2.17 16.30
C ILE A 110 -9.43 1.88 17.34
N LYS A 111 -9.39 2.55 18.51
CA LYS A 111 -10.47 2.43 19.51
C LYS A 111 -11.84 2.81 18.94
N GLY A 112 -11.88 3.82 18.06
CA GLY A 112 -13.08 4.20 17.31
C GLY A 112 -13.55 3.10 16.36
N LEU A 113 -12.65 2.55 15.55
CA LEU A 113 -12.94 1.42 14.64
C LEU A 113 -13.51 0.22 15.38
N ILE A 114 -12.90 -0.17 16.51
CA ILE A 114 -13.36 -1.31 17.32
C ILE A 114 -14.78 -1.09 17.82
N LYS A 115 -15.13 0.11 18.28
CA LYS A 115 -16.50 0.45 18.70
C LYS A 115 -17.50 0.30 17.54
N VAL A 116 -17.13 0.79 16.35
CA VAL A 116 -17.97 0.68 15.16
C VAL A 116 -18.14 -0.79 14.75
N TYR A 117 -17.05 -1.56 14.71
CA TYR A 117 -17.06 -2.99 14.41
C TYR A 117 -17.98 -3.75 15.37
N ASN A 118 -17.83 -3.57 16.69
CA ASN A 118 -18.66 -4.23 17.69
C ASN A 118 -20.14 -3.86 17.54
N LYS A 119 -20.46 -2.61 17.20
CA LYS A 119 -21.84 -2.18 16.93
C LYS A 119 -22.48 -2.92 15.76
N TYR A 120 -21.70 -3.25 14.72
CA TYR A 120 -22.18 -4.02 13.58
C TYR A 120 -22.22 -5.53 13.84
N GLN A 121 -21.37 -6.05 14.74
CA GLN A 121 -21.39 -7.47 15.14
C GLN A 121 -22.58 -7.83 16.04
N ASN A 122 -23.07 -6.85 16.82
CA ASN A 122 -24.21 -7.00 17.73
C ASN A 122 -25.57 -6.62 17.09
N LYS A 123 -25.61 -6.42 15.77
CA LYS A 123 -26.82 -6.22 14.98
C LYS A 123 -27.09 -7.47 14.15
#